data_AF-A0A085N4V7-F1
#
_entry.id   AF-A0A085N4V7-F1
#
_cell.length_a   1.000
_cell.length_b   1.000
_cell.length_c   1.000
_cell.angle_alpha   90.00
_cell.angle_beta   90.00
_cell.angle_gamma   90.00
#
_symmetry.space_group_name_H-M   'P 1'
#
loop_
_entity.id
_entity.type
_entity.pdbx_description
1 polymer ?
#
loop_
_entity_poly.entity_id
_entity_poly.type
_entity_poly.pdbx_seq_one_letter_code
_entity_poly.pdbx_strand_id
1 'polypeptide(L)'
;MKRKDLVLREKTNLAQRMPADLEAKVQNFRQHLANITRQHDFILSSIGNMDETPVYFDMPTNKTVESKGAKSVVVKSSGHEKTRFTVALACLADGTKLKPMVIFKRKKKPNVAFPSGVFVHFHKSGWMDEDGVRLWIDNVWKRTCGHANNRSLLVWDSFRSHVT
;
A
#
# COMPACT_ATOMS: atom_id res chain seq x y z
N MET A 1 -0.52 -33.07 13.41
CA MET A 1 0.72 -33.08 12.59
C MET A 1 1.61 -34.29 12.89
N LYS A 2 2.10 -34.49 14.12
CA LYS A 2 3.00 -35.63 14.48
C LYS A 2 2.42 -37.03 14.22
N ARG A 3 1.15 -37.27 14.54
CA ARG A 3 0.48 -38.59 14.38
C ARG A 3 0.30 -39.03 12.91
N LYS A 4 0.43 -38.10 11.96
CA LYS A 4 0.29 -38.37 10.51
C LYS A 4 1.57 -38.03 9.72
N ASP A 5 2.70 -37.81 10.40
CA ASP A 5 3.96 -37.41 9.78
C ASP A 5 3.84 -36.21 8.81
N LEU A 6 3.18 -35.14 9.24
CA LEU A 6 3.03 -33.89 8.47
C LEU A 6 3.88 -32.77 9.09
N VAL A 7 4.52 -31.92 8.27
CA VAL A 7 5.37 -30.79 8.72
C VAL A 7 5.10 -29.49 7.94
N LEU A 8 5.29 -28.33 8.60
CA LEU A 8 5.25 -27.01 7.95
C LEU A 8 6.62 -26.65 7.36
N ARG A 9 6.64 -25.93 6.23
CA ARG A 9 7.88 -25.46 5.56
C ARG A 9 7.77 -23.95 5.25
N GLU A 10 8.88 -23.22 5.34
CA GLU A 10 8.94 -21.76 5.11
C GLU A 10 10.30 -21.33 4.55
N LYS A 11 10.34 -20.20 3.81
CA LYS A 11 11.55 -19.63 3.22
C LYS A 11 12.29 -18.78 4.27
N THR A 12 13.60 -19.02 4.45
CA THR A 12 14.33 -18.56 5.66
C THR A 12 15.20 -17.31 5.53
N ASN A 13 15.56 -16.82 4.34
CA ASN A 13 16.39 -15.60 4.26
C ASN A 13 16.15 -14.75 3.00
N LEU A 14 15.91 -13.47 3.23
CA LEU A 14 15.94 -12.36 2.27
C LEU A 14 16.40 -11.14 3.08
N ALA A 15 17.71 -10.90 3.14
CA ALA A 15 18.28 -9.73 3.81
C ALA A 15 18.89 -8.81 2.75
N GLN A 16 18.46 -7.55 2.72
CA GLN A 16 19.14 -6.47 2.00
C GLN A 16 20.11 -5.78 2.96
N ARG A 17 21.32 -5.45 2.48
CA ARG A 17 22.31 -4.71 3.26
C ARG A 17 21.87 -3.26 3.39
N MET A 18 21.80 -2.74 4.62
CA MET A 18 21.38 -1.37 4.88
C MET A 18 22.46 -0.37 4.46
N PRO A 19 22.10 0.81 3.92
CA PRO A 19 23.04 1.90 3.66
C PRO A 19 23.72 2.40 4.94
N ALA A 20 24.99 2.79 4.85
CA ALA A 20 25.76 3.28 6.00
C ALA A 20 25.23 4.62 6.56
N ASP A 21 24.54 5.41 5.74
CA ASP A 21 24.02 6.73 6.07
C ASP A 21 22.53 6.73 6.47
N LEU A 22 21.91 5.55 6.60
CA LEU A 22 20.49 5.41 6.87
C LEU A 22 20.06 6.12 8.16
N GLU A 23 20.81 5.93 9.24
CA GLU A 23 20.48 6.51 10.54
C GLU A 23 20.46 8.05 10.49
N ALA A 24 21.49 8.65 9.88
CA ALA A 24 21.58 10.09 9.70
C ALA A 24 20.41 10.62 8.86
N LYS A 25 20.05 9.94 7.77
CA LYS A 25 18.90 10.31 6.93
C LYS A 25 17.58 10.25 7.68
N VAL A 26 17.36 9.19 8.45
CA VAL A 26 16.15 9.01 9.28
C VAL A 26 16.06 10.11 10.34
N GLN A 27 17.16 10.43 11.01
CA GLN A 27 17.21 11.49 12.01
C GLN A 27 16.89 12.86 11.39
N ASN A 28 17.52 13.20 10.27
CA ASN A 28 17.30 14.46 9.56
C ASN A 28 15.84 14.60 9.12
N PHE A 29 15.25 13.53 8.58
CA PHE A 29 13.86 13.53 8.15
C PHE A 29 12.88 13.72 9.33
N ARG A 30 13.11 13.01 10.44
CA ARG A 30 12.30 13.18 11.66
C ARG A 30 12.38 14.59 12.23
N GLN A 31 13.58 15.17 12.25
CA GLN A 31 13.78 16.55 12.72
C GLN A 31 13.06 17.55 11.81
N HIS A 32 13.14 17.35 10.50
CA HIS A 32 12.45 18.17 9.51
C HIS A 32 10.93 18.12 9.69
N LEU A 33 10.34 16.93 9.80
CA LEU A 33 8.91 16.77 10.07
C LEU A 33 8.50 17.44 11.38
N ALA A 34 9.26 17.24 12.46
CA ALA A 34 8.98 17.86 13.75
C ALA A 34 8.99 19.39 13.68
N ASN A 35 9.92 19.97 12.92
CA ASN A 35 10.00 21.42 12.74
C ASN A 35 8.81 21.96 11.95
N ILE A 36 8.45 21.33 10.82
CA ILE A 36 7.30 21.73 10.00
C ILE A 36 6.01 21.61 10.81
N THR A 37 5.82 20.51 11.53
CA THR A 37 4.61 20.30 12.35
C THR A 37 4.46 21.38 13.42
N ARG A 38 5.54 21.76 14.11
CA ARG A 38 5.51 22.85 15.10
C ARG A 38 5.28 24.22 14.45
N GLN A 39 5.88 24.48 13.29
CA GLN A 39 5.78 25.77 12.60
C GLN A 39 4.36 26.06 12.11
N HIS A 40 3.63 25.04 11.67
CA HIS A 40 2.30 25.19 11.09
C HIS A 40 1.16 24.75 12.02
N ASP A 41 1.50 24.26 13.21
CA ASP A 41 0.54 23.79 14.23
C ASP A 41 -0.52 22.86 13.63
N PHE A 42 -0.06 21.86 12.88
CA PHE A 42 -0.97 20.91 12.25
C PHE A 42 -1.68 20.08 13.31
N ILE A 43 -3.01 20.00 13.20
CA ILE A 43 -3.79 19.06 13.98
C ILE A 43 -3.54 17.63 13.50
N LEU A 44 -3.70 16.63 14.39
CA LEU A 44 -3.41 15.23 14.06
C LEU A 44 -4.26 14.71 12.89
N SER A 45 -5.48 15.22 12.71
CA SER A 45 -6.38 14.89 11.59
C SER A 45 -6.06 15.64 10.29
N SER A 46 -4.95 16.39 10.22
CA SER A 46 -4.44 16.99 8.98
C SER A 46 -3.03 16.53 8.62
N ILE A 47 -2.45 15.62 9.40
CA ILE A 47 -1.19 14.96 9.11
C ILE A 47 -1.50 13.53 8.69
N GLY A 48 -1.01 13.10 7.53
CA GLY A 48 -1.26 11.76 7.04
C GLY A 48 -0.12 11.17 6.25
N ASN A 49 -0.13 9.84 6.17
CA ASN A 49 0.79 9.05 5.36
C ASN A 49 0.01 8.30 4.28
N MET A 50 0.56 8.20 3.07
CA MET A 50 0.00 7.41 1.97
C MET A 50 1.07 6.48 1.40
N ASP A 51 0.67 5.26 1.06
CA ASP A 51 1.52 4.32 0.34
C ASP A 51 0.70 3.44 -0.62
N GLU A 52 1.38 2.89 -1.62
CA GLU A 52 0.82 2.00 -2.63
C GLU A 52 1.28 0.56 -2.41
N THR A 53 0.32 -0.36 -2.34
CA THR A 53 0.61 -1.78 -2.24
C THR A 53 -0.04 -2.56 -3.38
N PRO A 54 0.67 -3.53 -3.99
CA PRO A 54 0.04 -4.49 -4.86
C PRO A 54 -0.86 -5.43 -4.05
N VAL A 55 -2.05 -5.72 -4.57
CA VAL A 55 -2.95 -6.77 -4.07
C VAL A 55 -3.16 -7.79 -5.19
N TYR A 56 -2.88 -9.05 -4.89
CA TYR A 56 -2.95 -10.14 -5.86
C TYR A 56 -4.34 -10.75 -5.85
N PHE A 57 -4.84 -11.13 -7.03
CA PHE A 57 -6.12 -11.83 -7.17
C PHE A 57 -6.06 -13.24 -6.58
N ASP A 58 -4.87 -13.84 -6.60
CA ASP A 58 -4.59 -15.13 -6.00
C ASP A 58 -3.34 -15.01 -5.14
N MET A 59 -3.46 -15.40 -3.87
CA MET A 59 -2.37 -15.36 -2.89
C MET A 59 -2.13 -16.77 -2.34
N PRO A 60 -1.67 -17.72 -3.18
CA PRO A 60 -1.41 -19.07 -2.72
C PRO A 60 -0.34 -19.03 -1.61
N THR A 61 -0.62 -19.71 -0.51
CA THR A 61 0.29 -19.69 0.64
C THR A 61 1.53 -20.53 0.35
N ASN A 62 2.70 -20.02 0.74
CA ASN A 62 3.94 -20.80 0.74
C ASN A 62 3.96 -21.91 1.81
N LYS A 63 2.89 -22.00 2.60
CA LYS A 63 2.65 -23.00 3.63
C LYS A 63 1.54 -23.90 3.13
N THR A 64 1.79 -25.19 3.12
CA THR A 64 0.81 -26.23 2.84
C THR A 64 1.13 -27.44 3.71
N VAL A 65 0.17 -28.35 3.85
CA VAL A 65 0.29 -29.55 4.66
C VAL A 65 0.47 -30.73 3.74
N GLU A 66 1.61 -31.42 3.86
CA GLU A 66 1.90 -32.62 3.06
C GLU A 66 2.71 -33.64 3.87
N SER A 67 2.66 -34.89 3.42
CA SER A 67 3.36 -36.05 3.94
C SER A 67 4.88 -35.84 3.97
N LYS A 68 5.50 -36.16 5.11
CA LYS A 68 6.95 -36.07 5.30
C LYS A 68 7.67 -36.96 4.26
N GLY A 69 8.55 -36.36 3.46
CA GLY A 69 9.30 -37.05 2.40
C GLY A 69 8.68 -36.95 1.00
N ALA A 70 7.56 -36.24 0.84
CA ALA A 70 7.00 -35.96 -0.48
C ALA A 70 8.01 -35.26 -1.40
N LYS A 71 8.19 -35.81 -2.61
CA LYS A 71 9.12 -35.28 -3.63
C LYS A 71 8.59 -34.02 -4.31
N SER A 72 7.27 -33.89 -4.40
CA SER A 72 6.58 -32.72 -4.94
C SER A 72 5.40 -32.35 -4.05
N VAL A 73 5.17 -31.05 -3.91
CA VAL A 73 4.07 -30.49 -3.12
C VAL A 73 3.29 -29.56 -4.05
N VAL A 74 2.04 -29.91 -4.34
CA VAL A 74 1.20 -29.14 -5.28
C VAL A 74 0.30 -28.21 -4.50
N VAL A 75 0.45 -26.90 -4.72
CA VAL A 75 -0.49 -25.89 -4.25
C VAL A 75 -1.44 -25.56 -5.39
N LYS A 76 -2.74 -25.74 -5.18
CA LYS A 76 -3.76 -25.37 -6.16
C LYS A 76 -3.91 -23.85 -6.18
N SER A 77 -3.97 -23.31 -7.38
CA SER A 77 -4.22 -21.90 -7.65
C SER A 77 -5.25 -21.76 -8.76
N SER A 78 -5.77 -20.55 -8.90
CA SER A 78 -6.65 -20.12 -9.99
C SER A 78 -5.89 -19.80 -11.28
N GLY A 79 -4.55 -19.93 -11.30
CA GLY A 79 -3.69 -19.52 -12.42
C GLY A 79 -3.51 -18.00 -12.59
N HIS A 80 -3.96 -17.20 -11.61
CA HIS A 80 -3.90 -15.74 -11.64
C HIS A 80 -2.97 -15.15 -10.56
N GLU A 81 -1.96 -15.90 -10.11
CA GLU A 81 -1.03 -15.53 -9.01
C GLU A 81 -0.16 -14.32 -9.35
N LYS A 82 0.01 -14.02 -10.65
CA LYS A 82 0.72 -12.82 -11.12
C LYS A 82 -0.22 -11.65 -11.39
N THR A 83 -1.53 -11.90 -11.43
CA THR A 83 -2.53 -10.86 -11.65
C THR A 83 -2.71 -10.09 -10.35
N ARG A 84 -2.56 -8.77 -10.45
CA ARG A 84 -2.67 -7.86 -9.31
C ARG A 84 -3.34 -6.56 -9.71
N PHE A 85 -3.84 -5.86 -8.73
CA PHE A 85 -4.22 -4.46 -8.80
C PHE A 85 -3.43 -3.68 -7.75
N THR A 86 -3.33 -2.36 -7.92
CA THR A 86 -2.63 -1.50 -6.96
C THR A 86 -3.67 -0.87 -6.05
N VAL A 87 -3.37 -0.77 -4.76
CA VAL A 87 -4.22 -0.07 -3.79
C VAL A 87 -3.40 1.02 -3.14
N ALA A 88 -3.85 2.26 -3.27
CA ALA A 88 -3.34 3.38 -2.49
C ALA A 88 -4.13 3.47 -1.18
N LEU A 89 -3.39 3.37 -0.06
CA LEU A 89 -3.92 3.39 1.30
C LEU A 89 -3.34 4.60 2.03
N ALA A 90 -4.17 5.26 2.83
CA ALA A 90 -3.71 6.36 3.67
C ALA A 90 -4.33 6.34 5.06
N CYS A 91 -3.58 6.83 6.03
CA CYS A 91 -4.02 7.04 7.39
C CYS A 91 -3.54 8.39 7.91
N LEU A 92 -4.30 8.95 8.85
CA LEU A 92 -3.97 10.19 9.55
C LEU A 92 -3.30 9.89 10.89
N ALA A 93 -2.64 10.89 11.46
CA ALA A 93 -1.95 10.76 12.74
C ALA A 93 -2.90 10.55 13.93
N ASP A 94 -4.18 10.89 13.79
CA ASP A 94 -5.24 10.56 14.76
C ASP A 94 -5.75 9.11 14.66
N GLY A 95 -5.24 8.33 13.71
CA GLY A 95 -5.64 6.95 13.45
C GLY A 95 -6.76 6.78 12.42
N THR A 96 -7.34 7.87 11.91
CA THR A 96 -8.38 7.82 10.87
C THR A 96 -7.82 7.21 9.59
N LYS A 97 -8.52 6.20 9.06
CA LYS A 97 -8.17 5.56 7.77
C LYS A 97 -8.97 6.22 6.65
N LEU A 98 -8.28 6.61 5.59
CA LEU A 98 -8.92 7.23 4.44
C LEU A 98 -9.53 6.17 3.51
N LYS A 99 -10.46 6.60 2.67
CA LYS A 99 -11.05 5.75 1.63
C LYS A 99 -9.94 5.20 0.72
N PRO A 100 -9.78 3.87 0.58
CA PRO A 100 -8.77 3.30 -0.29
C PRO A 100 -9.07 3.60 -1.77
N MET A 101 -8.03 3.83 -2.55
CA MET A 101 -8.13 3.92 -4.00
C MET A 101 -7.61 2.63 -4.64
N VAL A 102 -8.43 2.00 -5.47
CA VAL A 102 -8.13 0.74 -6.15
C VAL A 102 -7.87 1.03 -7.62
N ILE A 103 -6.68 0.68 -8.10
CA ILE A 103 -6.22 0.94 -9.47
C ILE A 103 -6.15 -0.38 -10.23
N PHE A 104 -7.07 -0.58 -11.15
CA PHE A 104 -7.06 -1.74 -12.04
C PHE A 104 -6.26 -1.45 -13.31
N LYS A 105 -5.42 -2.41 -13.71
CA LYS A 105 -4.73 -2.40 -15.02
C LYS A 105 -5.72 -2.68 -16.16
N ARG A 106 -6.47 -1.65 -16.59
CA ARG A 106 -7.46 -1.72 -17.67
C ARG A 106 -7.79 -0.33 -18.19
N LYS A 107 -8.19 -0.23 -19.46
CA LYS A 107 -8.63 1.05 -20.07
C LYS A 107 -10.12 1.37 -19.86
N LYS A 108 -10.98 0.35 -19.84
CA LYS A 108 -12.44 0.51 -19.76
C LYS A 108 -12.97 0.02 -18.43
N LYS A 109 -13.84 0.81 -17.81
CA LYS A 109 -14.64 0.40 -16.66
C LYS A 109 -15.54 -0.79 -17.06
N PRO A 110 -15.49 -1.93 -16.34
CA PRO A 110 -16.44 -3.02 -16.54
C PRO A 110 -17.83 -2.63 -16.03
N ASN A 111 -18.87 -3.21 -16.62
CA ASN A 111 -20.26 -3.03 -16.17
C ASN A 111 -20.54 -3.93 -14.95
N VAL A 112 -19.94 -3.59 -13.82
CA VAL A 112 -20.13 -4.26 -12.53
C VAL A 112 -20.23 -3.22 -11.43
N ALA A 113 -20.96 -3.54 -10.37
CA ALA A 113 -21.00 -2.72 -9.18
C ALA A 113 -19.69 -2.87 -8.39
N PHE A 114 -19.19 -1.77 -7.85
CA PHE A 114 -18.05 -1.75 -6.93
C PHE A 114 -18.53 -1.33 -5.53
N PRO A 115 -17.87 -1.78 -4.46
CA PRO A 115 -18.23 -1.35 -3.11
C PRO A 115 -18.16 0.18 -2.95
N SER A 116 -19.12 0.78 -2.26
CA SER A 116 -19.17 2.24 -2.03
C SER A 116 -18.02 2.77 -1.16
N GLY A 117 -17.42 1.87 -0.37
CA GLY A 117 -16.29 2.15 0.51
C GLY A 117 -14.93 2.28 -0.19
N VAL A 118 -14.86 2.15 -1.51
CA VAL A 118 -13.59 2.26 -2.26
C VAL A 118 -13.72 3.26 -3.40
N PHE A 119 -12.63 3.93 -3.75
CA PHE A 119 -12.53 4.76 -4.95
C PHE A 119 -11.85 3.97 -6.06
N VAL A 120 -12.53 3.70 -7.17
CA VAL A 120 -12.00 2.83 -8.23
C VAL A 120 -11.50 3.64 -9.40
N HIS A 121 -10.26 3.39 -9.80
CA HIS A 121 -9.61 3.97 -10.95
C HIS A 121 -9.15 2.90 -11.93
N PHE A 122 -9.21 3.21 -13.22
CA PHE A 122 -8.82 2.30 -14.31
C PHE A 122 -7.70 2.95 -15.09
N HIS A 123 -6.52 2.31 -15.06
CA HIS A 123 -5.35 2.82 -15.73
C HIS A 123 -4.74 1.77 -16.66
N LYS A 124 -4.22 2.19 -17.82
CA LYS A 124 -3.70 1.27 -18.87
C LYS A 124 -2.58 0.35 -18.36
N SER A 125 -1.76 0.83 -17.43
CA SER A 125 -0.62 0.08 -16.89
C SER A 125 -0.84 -0.41 -15.46
N GLY A 126 -1.88 0.08 -14.77
CA GLY A 126 -2.18 -0.26 -13.37
C GLY A 126 -1.30 0.46 -12.35
N TRP A 127 -0.48 1.41 -12.79
CA TRP A 127 0.35 2.26 -11.94
C TRP A 127 -0.35 3.57 -11.62
N MET A 128 0.08 4.21 -10.54
CA MET A 128 -0.23 5.61 -10.24
C MET A 128 0.67 6.52 -11.08
N ASP A 129 0.06 7.35 -11.93
CA ASP A 129 0.73 8.45 -12.62
C ASP A 129 0.29 9.79 -12.02
N GLU A 130 0.80 10.90 -12.55
CA GLU A 130 0.50 12.24 -12.04
C GLU A 130 -1.02 12.54 -12.02
N ASP A 131 -1.76 12.08 -13.04
CA ASP A 131 -3.21 12.26 -13.10
C ASP A 131 -3.94 11.37 -12.08
N GLY A 132 -3.45 10.14 -11.86
CA GLY A 132 -3.89 9.27 -10.77
C GLY A 132 -3.68 9.90 -9.40
N VAL A 133 -2.52 10.52 -9.16
CA VAL A 133 -2.21 11.25 -7.93
C VAL A 133 -3.17 12.42 -7.72
N ARG A 134 -3.37 13.26 -8.74
CA ARG A 134 -4.34 14.38 -8.66
C ARG A 134 -5.74 13.88 -8.35
N LEU A 135 -6.17 12.81 -9.02
CA LEU A 135 -7.47 12.20 -8.81
C LEU A 135 -7.63 11.69 -7.37
N TRP A 136 -6.59 11.07 -6.81
CA TRP A 136 -6.57 10.64 -5.41
C TRP A 136 -6.64 11.83 -4.45
N ILE A 137 -5.84 12.88 -4.67
CA ILE A 137 -5.84 14.09 -3.83
C ILE A 137 -7.25 14.71 -3.80
N ASP A 138 -7.90 14.86 -4.95
CA ASP A 138 -9.20 15.53 -5.05
C ASP A 138 -10.36 14.70 -4.49
N ASN A 139 -10.30 13.37 -4.62
CA ASN A 139 -11.40 12.49 -4.21
C ASN A 139 -11.24 11.86 -2.82
N VAL A 140 -10.01 11.81 -2.30
CA VAL A 140 -9.69 11.13 -1.04
C VAL A 140 -9.11 12.11 -0.03
N TRP A 141 -7.98 12.76 -0.36
CA TRP A 141 -7.25 13.62 0.58
C TRP A 141 -8.03 14.88 0.96
N LYS A 142 -8.38 15.72 -0.02
CA LYS A 142 -9.08 17.00 0.20
C LYS A 142 -10.44 16.82 0.85
N ARG A 143 -11.14 15.72 0.57
CA ARG A 143 -12.46 15.44 1.18
C ARG A 143 -12.36 15.12 2.68
N THR A 144 -11.21 14.61 3.13
CA THR A 144 -10.99 14.20 4.53
C THR A 144 -10.28 15.31 5.31
N CYS A 145 -9.16 15.82 4.79
CA CYS A 145 -8.30 16.78 5.49
C CYS A 145 -8.65 18.25 5.19
N GLY A 146 -9.49 18.52 4.18
CA GLY A 146 -9.78 19.88 3.71
C GLY A 146 -10.68 20.74 4.60
N HIS A 147 -11.18 20.20 5.71
CA HIS A 147 -12.04 20.94 6.65
C HIS A 147 -11.27 21.59 7.80
N ALA A 148 -10.00 21.24 8.00
CA ALA A 148 -9.17 21.73 9.09
C ALA A 148 -8.15 22.76 8.60
N ASN A 149 -8.44 24.04 8.83
CA ASN A 149 -7.47 25.14 8.79
C ASN A 149 -6.71 25.39 7.47
N ASN A 150 -7.24 24.93 6.32
CA ASN A 150 -6.68 25.10 4.97
C ASN A 150 -5.25 24.55 4.74
N ARG A 151 -4.64 23.86 5.71
CA ARG A 151 -3.29 23.30 5.57
C ARG A 151 -3.25 21.87 6.11
N SER A 152 -2.60 21.00 5.36
CA SER A 152 -2.43 19.58 5.70
C SER A 152 -1.04 19.13 5.30
N LEU A 153 -0.49 18.16 6.03
CA LEU A 153 0.81 17.55 5.79
C LEU A 153 0.61 16.12 5.30
N LEU A 154 1.02 15.86 4.06
CA LEU A 154 1.06 14.52 3.49
C LEU A 154 2.50 14.04 3.44
N VAL A 155 2.73 12.84 3.98
CA VAL A 155 4.00 12.13 3.90
C VAL A 155 3.80 10.91 2.99
N TRP A 156 4.72 10.72 2.06
CA TRP A 156 4.77 9.56 1.17
C TRP A 156 6.19 9.41 0.61
N ASP A 157 6.42 8.37 -0.17
CA ASP A 157 7.72 8.16 -0.80
C ASP A 157 8.05 9.24 -1.86
N SER A 158 9.32 9.30 -2.27
CA SER A 158 9.79 10.23 -3.29
C SER A 158 9.62 9.67 -4.71
N PHE A 159 8.59 8.87 -4.98
CA PHE A 159 8.34 8.37 -6.32
C PHE A 159 8.06 9.54 -7.28
N ARG A 160 8.54 9.43 -8.53
CA ARG A 160 8.54 10.56 -9.47
C ARG A 160 7.15 11.15 -9.70
N SER A 161 6.11 10.30 -9.79
CA SER A 161 4.73 10.76 -9.99
C SER A 161 4.15 11.49 -8.78
N HIS A 162 4.75 11.35 -7.60
CA HIS A 162 4.37 12.04 -6.36
C HIS A 162 4.98 13.44 -6.22
N VAL A 163 5.93 13.82 -7.09
CA VAL A 163 6.59 15.14 -7.09
C VAL A 163 5.84 16.12 -8.00
N THR A 164 4.52 15.99 -8.05
CA THR A 164 3.61 16.62 -9.02
C THR A 164 3.70 18.15 -9.05
#